data_AF-A0A4C1VZ47-F1
#
_entry.id   AF-A0A4C1VZ47-F1
#
_cell.length_a   1.000
_cell.length_b   1.000
_cell.length_c   1.000
_cell.angle_alpha   90.00
_cell.angle_beta   90.00
_cell.angle_gamma   90.00
#
_symmetry.space_group_name_H-M   'P 1'
#
loop_
_entity.id
_entity.type
_entity.pdbx_description
1 polymer ?
#
loop_
_entity_poly.entity_id
_entity_poly.type
_entity_poly.pdbx_seq_one_letter_code
_entity_poly.pdbx_strand_id
1 'polypeptide(L)'
;MIRQFGVPTLFMTISAAETQWPHLIKQLKSTVDKEEVSLEESQNIPYAEKVRLIQSDPFICATFFETRYKELKKTWLSPVGPFGKLKINHQYHRIEFQNRGSPHAHMMLWIEDAPIFIPGDQSSTEKVIMFVDQIISCNSEDLDEDLVKIQTHKHTFMSSQAKSSL
;
A
#
# COMPACT_ATOMS: atom_id res chain seq x y z
N MET A 1 19.49 10.17 -3.70
CA MET A 1 18.80 9.56 -2.54
C MET A 1 19.72 8.63 -1.77
N ILE A 2 19.92 7.35 -2.12
CA ILE A 2 20.72 6.42 -1.28
C ILE A 2 22.15 6.90 -1.02
N ARG A 3 22.87 7.36 -2.06
CA ARG A 3 24.22 7.92 -1.89
C ARG A 3 24.29 9.20 -1.02
N GLN A 4 23.18 9.90 -0.86
CA GLN A 4 23.12 11.19 -0.14
C GLN A 4 22.58 11.02 1.29
N PHE A 5 21.59 10.15 1.48
CA PHE A 5 20.85 9.99 2.74
C PHE A 5 21.07 8.62 3.40
N GLY A 6 21.90 7.77 2.80
CA GLY A 6 22.12 6.41 3.26
C GLY A 6 20.95 5.47 2.92
N VAL A 7 20.92 4.33 3.60
CA VAL A 7 19.86 3.32 3.48
C VAL A 7 18.54 3.90 3.99
N PRO A 8 17.41 3.72 3.29
CA PRO A 8 16.11 4.15 3.79
C PRO A 8 15.73 3.44 5.09
N THR A 9 15.03 4.13 5.97
CA THR A 9 14.50 3.56 7.21
C THR A 9 13.41 2.54 6.94
N LEU A 10 12.50 2.85 6.01
CA LEU A 10 11.40 1.97 5.63
C LEU A 10 11.33 1.81 4.12
N PHE A 11 10.99 0.60 3.70
CA PHE A 11 10.51 0.32 2.36
C PHE A 11 9.04 -0.08 2.45
N MET A 12 8.17 0.61 1.71
CA MET A 12 6.74 0.32 1.67
C MET A 12 6.25 0.16 0.24
N THR A 13 5.27 -0.71 0.03
CA THR A 13 4.60 -0.88 -1.25
C THR A 13 3.11 -0.66 -1.09
N ILE A 14 2.52 0.21 -1.91
CA ILE A 14 1.07 0.46 -1.95
C ILE A 14 0.53 -0.04 -3.28
N SER A 15 -0.38 -0.99 -3.22
CA SER A 15 -0.96 -1.64 -4.40
C SER A 15 -2.41 -1.18 -4.60
N ALA A 16 -2.82 -1.01 -5.86
CA ALA A 16 -4.21 -0.76 -6.18
C ALA A 16 -5.09 -1.99 -5.92
N ALA A 17 -6.25 -1.79 -5.30
CA ALA A 17 -7.27 -2.83 -5.10
C ALA A 17 -8.53 -2.47 -5.91
N GLU A 18 -8.36 -2.28 -7.22
CA GLU A 18 -9.33 -1.64 -8.11
C GLU A 18 -10.71 -2.31 -8.10
N THR A 19 -10.77 -3.64 -8.05
CA THR A 19 -12.03 -4.41 -7.99
C THR A 19 -12.82 -4.17 -6.70
N GLN A 20 -12.18 -3.61 -5.67
CA GLN A 20 -12.78 -3.30 -4.37
C GLN A 20 -13.17 -1.81 -4.24
N TRP A 21 -13.01 -1.01 -5.30
CA TRP A 21 -13.32 0.43 -5.27
C TRP A 21 -14.63 0.71 -6.00
N PRO A 22 -15.78 0.74 -5.30
CA PRO A 22 -17.09 0.91 -5.94
C PRO A 22 -17.18 2.23 -6.71
N HIS A 23 -16.58 3.32 -6.21
CA HIS A 23 -16.48 4.59 -6.93
C HIS A 23 -15.74 4.48 -8.27
N LEU A 24 -14.66 3.69 -8.33
CA LEU A 24 -13.94 3.44 -9.58
C LEU A 24 -14.80 2.62 -10.54
N ILE A 25 -15.40 1.53 -10.04
CA ILE A 25 -16.24 0.65 -10.87
C ILE A 25 -17.44 1.41 -11.43
N LYS A 26 -18.10 2.25 -10.62
CA LYS A 26 -19.18 3.13 -11.07
C LYS A 26 -18.71 4.07 -12.19
N GLN A 27 -17.57 4.74 -12.01
CA GLN A 27 -17.01 5.65 -13.02
C GLN A 27 -16.70 4.92 -14.34
N LEU A 28 -16.13 3.71 -14.25
CA LEU A 28 -15.83 2.87 -15.40
C LEU A 28 -17.11 2.41 -16.10
N LYS A 29 -18.16 2.03 -15.36
CA LYS A 29 -19.45 1.61 -15.93
C LYS A 29 -20.09 2.74 -16.77
N SER A 30 -20.11 3.95 -16.23
CA SER A 30 -20.58 5.14 -16.94
C SER A 30 -19.70 5.48 -18.16
N THR A 31 -18.38 5.34 -18.04
CA THR A 31 -17.48 5.73 -19.13
C THR A 31 -17.41 4.69 -20.26
N VAL A 32 -17.26 3.41 -19.92
CA VAL A 32 -17.05 2.30 -20.86
C VAL A 32 -18.37 1.84 -21.46
N ASP A 33 -19.39 1.59 -20.62
CA ASP A 33 -20.65 1.00 -21.06
C ASP A 33 -21.78 2.03 -21.25
N LYS A 34 -21.54 3.30 -20.89
CA LYS A 34 -22.55 4.38 -20.92
C LYS A 34 -23.75 4.08 -20.03
N GLU A 35 -23.52 3.36 -18.94
CA GLU A 35 -24.54 2.96 -17.98
C GLU A 35 -24.28 3.62 -16.62
N GLU A 36 -25.25 4.40 -16.16
CA GLU A 36 -25.22 5.00 -14.83
C GLU A 36 -25.73 4.00 -13.80
N VAL A 37 -24.88 3.69 -12.82
CA VAL A 37 -25.21 2.80 -11.71
C VAL A 37 -25.07 3.52 -10.37
N SER A 38 -25.84 3.11 -9.38
CA SER A 38 -25.65 3.49 -7.99
C SER A 38 -24.36 2.92 -7.40
N LEU A 39 -23.93 3.44 -6.25
CA LEU A 39 -22.75 2.91 -5.57
C LEU A 39 -22.97 1.46 -5.09
N GLU A 40 -24.18 1.15 -4.63
CA GLU A 40 -24.57 -0.19 -4.20
C GLU A 40 -24.54 -1.19 -5.35
N GLU A 41 -25.09 -0.83 -6.52
CA GLU A 41 -24.99 -1.65 -7.73
C GLU A 41 -23.54 -1.88 -8.13
N SER A 42 -22.70 -0.84 -8.10
CA SER A 42 -21.28 -0.95 -8.47
C SER A 42 -20.48 -1.89 -7.57
N GLN A 43 -20.86 -2.00 -6.29
CA GLN A 43 -20.26 -2.92 -5.35
C GLN A 43 -20.60 -4.38 -5.68
N ASN A 44 -21.83 -4.62 -6.14
CA ASN A 44 -22.39 -5.94 -6.43
C ASN A 44 -22.11 -6.45 -7.86
N ILE A 45 -21.45 -5.66 -8.72
CA ILE A 45 -21.06 -6.10 -10.07
C ILE A 45 -20.19 -7.37 -9.99
N PRO A 46 -20.46 -8.41 -10.81
CA PRO A 46 -19.67 -9.63 -10.83
C PRO A 46 -18.18 -9.39 -11.07
N TYR A 47 -17.32 -10.20 -10.46
CA TYR A 47 -15.86 -10.03 -10.56
C TYR A 47 -15.34 -9.99 -12.00
N ALA A 48 -15.83 -10.87 -12.87
CA ALA A 48 -15.43 -10.92 -14.28
C ALA A 48 -15.73 -9.60 -15.01
N GLU A 49 -16.87 -8.98 -14.68
CA GLU A 49 -17.27 -7.71 -15.25
C GLU A 49 -16.43 -6.55 -14.72
N LYS A 50 -16.12 -6.54 -13.41
CA LYS A 50 -15.17 -5.57 -12.84
C LYS A 50 -13.81 -5.64 -13.54
N VAL A 51 -13.30 -6.84 -13.78
CA VAL A 51 -12.03 -7.04 -14.51
C VAL A 51 -12.11 -6.51 -15.93
N ARG A 52 -13.20 -6.81 -16.66
CA ARG A 52 -13.40 -6.28 -18.02
C ARG A 52 -13.38 -4.74 -18.02
N LEU A 53 -14.10 -4.10 -17.10
CA LEU A 53 -14.15 -2.64 -16.97
C LEU A 53 -12.76 -2.04 -16.72
N ILE A 54 -12.00 -2.60 -15.76
CA ILE A 54 -10.64 -2.15 -15.43
C ILE A 54 -9.70 -2.27 -16.64
N GLN A 55 -9.79 -3.38 -17.38
CA GLN A 55 -8.98 -3.60 -18.57
C GLN A 55 -9.38 -2.70 -19.75
N SER A 56 -10.62 -2.23 -19.76
CA SER A 56 -11.17 -1.41 -20.85
C SER A 56 -10.67 0.03 -20.80
N ASP A 57 -10.42 0.57 -19.60
CA ASP A 57 -9.90 1.93 -19.42
C ASP A 57 -8.83 2.00 -18.31
N PRO A 58 -7.57 1.64 -18.63
CA PRO A 58 -6.45 1.73 -17.68
C PRO A 58 -6.08 3.19 -17.33
N PHE A 59 -6.50 4.18 -18.12
CA PHE A 59 -6.19 5.58 -17.86
C PHE A 59 -7.01 6.11 -16.66
N ILE A 60 -8.30 5.79 -16.60
CA ILE A 60 -9.14 6.13 -15.45
C ILE A 60 -8.62 5.45 -14.20
N CYS A 61 -8.28 4.16 -14.29
CA CYS A 61 -7.66 3.40 -13.21
C CYS A 61 -6.39 4.06 -12.65
N ALA A 62 -5.43 4.42 -13.51
CA ALA A 62 -4.20 5.09 -13.12
C ALA A 62 -4.47 6.46 -12.46
N THR A 63 -5.38 7.24 -13.04
CA THR A 63 -5.76 8.57 -12.51
C THR A 63 -6.42 8.47 -11.14
N PHE A 64 -7.29 7.48 -10.97
CA PHE A 64 -7.97 7.21 -9.71
C PHE A 64 -6.98 6.78 -8.62
N PHE A 65 -6.06 5.87 -8.95
CA PHE A 65 -4.97 5.47 -8.06
C PHE A 65 -4.11 6.67 -7.64
N GLU A 66 -3.66 7.48 -8.60
CA GLU A 66 -2.83 8.67 -8.34
C GLU A 66 -3.52 9.65 -7.39
N THR A 67 -4.83 9.86 -7.58
CA THR A 67 -5.63 10.72 -6.71
C THR A 67 -5.68 10.16 -5.29
N ARG A 68 -6.00 8.86 -5.13
CA ARG A 68 -6.03 8.22 -3.82
C ARG A 68 -4.65 8.20 -3.15
N TYR A 69 -3.60 7.98 -3.91
CA TYR A 69 -2.23 7.98 -3.43
C TYR A 69 -1.83 9.36 -2.89
N LYS A 70 -2.17 10.44 -3.60
CA LYS A 70 -1.96 11.82 -3.12
C LYS A 70 -2.69 12.11 -1.82
N GLU A 71 -3.97 11.72 -1.71
CA GLU A 71 -4.73 11.91 -0.48
C GLU A 71 -4.19 11.07 0.68
N LEU A 72 -3.83 9.81 0.43
CA LEU A 72 -3.18 8.96 1.42
C LEU A 72 -1.88 9.59 1.93
N LYS A 73 -1.07 10.14 1.02
CA LYS A 73 0.20 10.76 1.37
C LYS A 73 0.03 12.00 2.26
N LYS A 74 -1.06 12.76 2.11
CA LYS A 74 -1.36 13.90 2.99
C LYS A 74 -1.58 13.46 4.44
N THR A 75 -2.08 12.25 4.67
CA THR A 75 -2.31 11.75 6.04
C THR A 75 -1.01 11.50 6.80
N TRP A 76 0.11 11.25 6.10
CA TRP A 76 1.40 10.94 6.72
C TRP A 76 2.05 12.11 7.45
N LEU A 77 1.64 13.34 7.11
CA LEU A 77 2.12 14.56 7.77
C LEU A 77 1.33 14.88 9.06
N SER A 78 0.23 14.17 9.29
CA SER A 78 -0.62 14.39 10.45
C SER A 78 -0.06 13.68 11.69
N PRO A 79 -0.08 14.32 12.88
CA PRO A 79 0.29 13.66 14.14
C PRO A 79 -0.58 12.45 14.50
N VAL A 80 -1.80 12.39 13.95
CA VAL A 80 -2.73 11.24 14.08
C VAL A 80 -2.67 10.31 12.86
N GLY A 81 -1.72 10.55 11.95
CA GLY A 81 -1.48 9.73 10.77
C GLY A 81 -0.73 8.43 11.10
N PRO A 82 -0.46 7.60 10.08
CA PRO A 82 0.13 6.27 10.27
C PRO A 82 1.57 6.28 10.80
N PHE A 83 2.27 7.42 10.72
CA PHE A 83 3.61 7.59 11.28
C PHE A 83 3.62 8.32 12.63
N GLY A 84 2.44 8.71 13.14
CA GLY A 84 2.30 9.41 14.42
C GLY A 84 3.19 10.65 14.51
N LYS A 85 4.11 10.66 15.50
CA LYS A 85 5.07 11.75 15.73
C LYS A 85 6.36 11.62 14.91
N LEU A 86 6.55 10.51 14.20
CA LEU A 86 7.77 10.27 13.43
C LEU A 86 7.79 11.18 12.21
N LYS A 87 8.89 11.91 12.06
CA LYS A 87 9.06 12.86 10.97
C LYS A 87 9.78 12.20 9.80
N ILE A 88 9.16 12.23 8.63
CA ILE A 88 9.78 11.76 7.38
C ILE A 88 10.60 12.91 6.78
N ASN A 89 11.92 12.81 6.84
CA ASN A 89 12.84 13.82 6.31
C ASN A 89 12.94 13.76 4.78
N HIS A 90 13.02 12.54 4.23
CA HIS A 90 13.12 12.32 2.80
C HIS A 90 12.24 11.16 2.38
N GLN A 91 11.76 11.21 1.15
CA GLN A 91 10.97 10.15 0.55
C GLN A 91 11.29 10.04 -0.94
N TYR A 92 11.25 8.83 -1.43
CA TYR A 92 11.29 8.52 -2.85
C TYR A 92 10.19 7.51 -3.15
N HIS A 93 9.52 7.68 -4.29
CA HIS A 93 8.58 6.67 -4.77
C HIS A 93 8.70 6.51 -6.28
N ARG A 94 8.38 5.31 -6.74
CA ARG A 94 8.25 4.95 -8.15
C ARG A 94 6.90 4.25 -8.32
N ILE A 95 6.16 4.64 -9.35
CA ILE A 95 4.96 3.92 -9.77
C ILE A 95 5.37 2.92 -10.85
N GLU A 96 5.02 1.65 -10.63
CA GLU A 96 5.20 0.55 -11.57
C GLU A 96 3.85 -0.06 -11.90
N PHE A 97 3.69 -0.51 -13.14
CA PHE A 97 2.47 -1.16 -13.59
C PHE A 97 2.73 -2.66 -13.65
N GLN A 98 1.93 -3.44 -12.93
CA GLN A 98 2.01 -4.90 -13.03
C GLN A 98 1.48 -5.37 -14.39
N ASN A 99 1.71 -6.65 -14.73
CA ASN A 99 1.36 -7.27 -16.02
C ASN A 99 -0.14 -7.22 -16.38
N ARG A 100 -0.99 -6.70 -15.48
CA ARG A 100 -2.44 -6.48 -15.68
C ARG A 100 -2.84 -4.99 -15.74
N GLY A 101 -1.88 -4.07 -15.75
CA GLY A 101 -2.13 -2.63 -15.83
C GLY A 101 -2.47 -1.97 -14.49
N SER A 102 -2.52 -2.71 -13.39
CA SER A 102 -2.74 -2.12 -12.06
C SER A 102 -1.47 -1.41 -11.57
N PRO A 103 -1.58 -0.18 -11.05
CA PRO A 103 -0.44 0.57 -10.53
C PRO A 103 -0.05 0.13 -9.10
N HIS A 104 1.27 0.16 -8.86
CA HIS A 104 1.89 -0.11 -7.56
C HIS A 104 2.92 0.98 -7.26
N ALA A 105 2.85 1.57 -6.08
CA ALA A 105 3.85 2.51 -5.60
C ALA A 105 4.88 1.75 -4.77
N HIS A 106 6.13 1.72 -5.23
CA HIS A 106 7.27 1.31 -4.42
C HIS A 106 7.93 2.53 -3.80
N MET A 107 8.19 2.49 -2.51
CA MET A 107 8.54 3.67 -1.74
C MET A 107 9.67 3.42 -0.77
N MET A 108 10.53 4.42 -0.65
CA MET A 108 11.62 4.49 0.32
C MET A 108 11.42 5.74 1.19
N LEU A 109 11.41 5.56 2.50
CA LEU A 109 11.24 6.62 3.49
C LEU A 109 12.45 6.72 4.40
N TRP A 110 12.92 7.94 4.67
CA TRP A 110 13.96 8.24 5.65
C TRP A 110 13.30 8.98 6.82
N ILE A 111 13.26 8.33 7.97
CA ILE A 111 12.65 8.86 9.19
C ILE A 111 13.75 9.50 10.05
N GLU A 112 13.46 10.67 10.59
CA GLU A 112 14.32 11.41 11.52
C GLU A 112 14.56 10.59 12.80
N ASP A 113 15.79 10.58 13.29
CA ASP A 113 16.20 9.91 14.53
C ASP A 113 15.89 8.41 14.61
N ALA A 114 15.74 7.75 13.46
CA ALA A 114 15.57 6.29 13.43
C ALA A 114 16.81 5.59 14.04
N PRO A 115 16.61 4.56 14.88
CA PRO A 115 17.72 3.87 15.54
C PRO A 115 18.57 3.08 14.54
N ILE A 116 19.87 3.01 14.81
CA ILE A 116 20.83 2.25 14.01
C ILE A 116 21.08 0.91 14.71
N PHE A 117 20.93 -0.18 13.95
CA PHE A 117 21.31 -1.50 14.40
C PHE A 117 22.84 -1.66 14.43
N ILE A 118 23.37 -2.06 15.59
CA ILE A 118 24.79 -2.34 15.82
C ILE A 118 24.92 -3.82 16.22
N PRO A 119 25.56 -4.66 15.37
CA PRO A 119 25.73 -6.09 15.69
C PRO A 119 26.45 -6.30 17.02
N GLY A 120 25.84 -7.11 17.90
CA GLY A 120 26.40 -7.42 19.22
C GLY A 120 26.07 -6.41 20.33
N ASP A 121 25.37 -5.31 20.03
CA ASP A 121 24.86 -4.38 21.04
C ASP A 121 23.37 -4.65 21.32
N GLN A 122 23.10 -5.14 22.54
CA GLN A 122 21.75 -5.43 23.01
C GLN A 122 20.89 -4.17 23.12
N SER A 123 21.45 -3.04 23.54
CA SER A 123 20.69 -1.79 23.70
C SER A 123 20.26 -1.23 22.34
N SER A 124 21.13 -1.32 21.33
CA SER A 124 20.79 -0.98 19.94
C SER A 124 19.66 -1.86 19.41
N THR A 125 19.74 -3.17 19.65
CA THR A 125 18.72 -4.13 19.22
C THR A 125 17.35 -3.80 19.81
N GLU A 126 17.28 -3.54 21.11
CA GLU A 126 16.04 -3.17 21.81
C GLU A 126 15.43 -1.87 21.27
N LYS A 127 16.26 -0.84 21.01
CA LYS A 127 15.80 0.42 20.42
C LYS A 127 15.19 0.23 19.04
N VAL A 128 15.81 -0.63 18.20
CA VAL A 128 15.30 -0.94 16.87
C VAL A 128 13.96 -1.67 16.95
N ILE A 129 13.83 -2.66 17.84
CA ILE A 129 12.58 -3.40 18.05
C ILE A 129 11.47 -2.44 18.48
N MET A 130 11.72 -1.62 19.51
CA MET A 130 10.74 -0.63 19.99
C MET A 130 10.31 0.35 18.90
N PHE A 131 11.24 0.76 18.02
CA PHE A 131 10.92 1.64 16.91
C PHE A 131 10.08 0.94 15.83
N VAL A 132 10.39 -0.32 15.50
CA VAL A 132 9.62 -1.11 14.53
C VAL A 132 8.19 -1.34 15.03
N ASP A 133 8.02 -1.70 16.31
CA ASP A 133 6.72 -1.98 16.92
C ASP A 133 5.80 -0.73 16.97
N GLN A 134 6.37 0.48 16.91
CA GLN A 134 5.60 1.73 16.81
C GLN A 134 4.97 1.95 15.42
N ILE A 135 5.50 1.30 14.39
CA ILE A 135 5.16 1.58 12.98
C ILE A 135 4.47 0.37 12.33
N ILE A 136 4.96 -0.83 12.63
CA ILE A 136 4.56 -2.07 11.97
C ILE A 136 3.92 -2.97 13.02
N SER A 137 2.68 -3.39 12.76
CA SER A 137 1.98 -4.36 13.58
C SER A 137 1.22 -5.34 12.70
N CYS A 138 1.12 -6.58 13.18
CA CYS A 138 0.24 -7.60 12.61
C CYS A 138 -1.02 -7.80 13.46
N ASN A 139 -1.23 -6.99 14.51
CA ASN A 139 -2.45 -7.07 15.30
C ASN A 139 -3.65 -6.60 14.46
N SER A 140 -4.65 -7.46 14.34
CA SER A 140 -5.89 -7.21 13.61
C SER A 140 -7.13 -7.14 14.48
N GLU A 141 -6.99 -7.25 15.82
CA GLU A 141 -8.11 -7.33 16.78
C GLU A 141 -9.07 -6.13 16.67
N ASP A 142 -8.52 -4.95 16.36
CA ASP A 142 -9.27 -3.69 16.23
C ASP A 142 -9.47 -3.24 14.77
N LEU A 143 -9.14 -4.08 13.79
CA LEU A 143 -9.20 -3.72 12.37
C LEU A 143 -10.44 -4.29 11.69
N ASP A 144 -10.98 -3.53 10.73
CA ASP A 144 -12.06 -3.99 9.86
C ASP A 144 -11.66 -5.28 9.14
N GLU A 145 -12.48 -6.33 9.30
CA GLU A 145 -12.21 -7.65 8.73
C GLU A 145 -12.00 -7.62 7.21
N ASP A 146 -12.69 -6.75 6.48
CA ASP A 146 -12.57 -6.64 5.04
C ASP A 146 -11.23 -5.99 4.64
N LEU A 147 -10.73 -5.04 5.44
CA LEU A 147 -9.38 -4.51 5.26
C LEU A 147 -8.31 -5.55 5.55
N VAL A 148 -8.50 -6.35 6.61
CA VAL A 148 -7.59 -7.46 6.96
C VAL A 148 -7.57 -8.51 5.84
N LYS A 149 -8.73 -8.86 5.27
CA LYS A 149 -8.82 -9.80 4.13
C LYS A 149 -8.03 -9.32 2.91
N ILE A 150 -8.00 -8.01 2.64
CA ILE A 150 -7.26 -7.44 1.50
C ILE A 150 -5.74 -7.50 1.72
N GLN A 151 -5.27 -7.38 2.97
CA GLN A 151 -3.85 -7.47 3.33
C GLN A 151 -3.36 -8.90 3.60
N THR A 152 -4.29 -9.84 3.81
CA THR A 152 -3.93 -11.24 4.09
C THR A 152 -3.55 -11.96 2.80
N HIS A 153 -2.27 -12.24 2.64
CA HIS A 153 -1.77 -13.05 1.52
C HIS A 153 -2.10 -14.53 1.76
N LYS A 154 -2.82 -15.15 0.82
CA LYS A 154 -2.93 -16.61 0.76
C LYS A 154 -1.63 -17.17 0.19
N HIS A 155 -0.90 -17.94 0.98
CA HIS A 155 0.29 -18.64 0.50
C HIS A 155 -0.10 -19.56 -0.66
N THR A 156 0.31 -19.17 -1.86
CA THR A 156 0.31 -20.03 -3.04
C THR A 156 1.70 -20.64 -3.19
N PHE A 157 1.81 -21.75 -3.93
CA PHE A 157 3.04 -22.53 -4.08
C PHE A 157 4.30 -21.70 -4.41
N MET A 158 4.14 -20.54 -5.05
CA MET A 158 5.18 -19.56 -5.40
C MET A 158 5.81 -18.79 -4.21
N SER A 159 5.17 -18.80 -3.04
CA SER A 159 5.65 -18.10 -1.83
C SER A 159 6.46 -18.99 -0.87
N SER A 160 6.83 -20.20 -1.31
CA SER A 160 7.54 -21.21 -0.53
C SER A 160 9.07 -21.22 -0.70
N GLN A 161 9.67 -20.19 -1.31
CA GLN A 161 11.13 -20.11 -1.38
C GLN A 161 11.74 -19.55 -0.08
N ALA A 162 12.12 -20.51 0.77
CA ALA A 162 13.23 -20.49 1.73
C ALA A 162 13.17 -19.54 2.93
N LYS A 163 12.53 -20.01 4.01
CA LYS A 163 13.23 -19.99 5.32
C LYS A 163 14.06 -21.27 5.42
N SER A 164 15.26 -21.28 4.82
CA SER A 164 16.30 -22.19 5.28
C SER A 164 16.94 -21.55 6.50
N SER A 165 16.58 -22.06 7.67
CA SER A 165 17.29 -21.83 8.92
C SER A 165 18.77 -22.13 8.75
N LEU A 166 19.61 -21.13 9.00
CA LEU A 166 20.98 -21.31 9.48
C LEU A 166 20.96 -21.12 11.00
#